data_AF-A0A2V9W6H1-F1
#
_entry.id   AF-A0A2V9W6H1-F1
#
_cell.length_a   1.000
_cell.length_b   1.000
_cell.length_c   1.000
_cell.angle_alpha   90.00
_cell.angle_beta   90.00
_cell.angle_gamma   90.00
#
_symmetry.space_group_name_H-M   'P 1'
#
loop_
_entity.id
_entity.type
_entity.pdbx_description
1 polymer ?
#
loop_
_entity_poly.entity_id
_entity_poly.type
_entity_poly.pdbx_seq_one_letter_code
_entity_poly.pdbx_strand_id
1 'polypeptide(L)'
;MNYLDPQEKEEERRREERRRLAEIYAGMTDAELQNLGLRPASLTEVAWEALDDELDRRNLELLEEEAPEDREELELRELVTIRQFRDLPEALLAKGSLESAGIECFLADENLVRLDWFISNFIGGIKLNVRVADVENARKILDEPILEGLYVQGVGLYEQPRCPKCQSLDVNFQELDRPIAYMSAFLRLPMPVQRPAWRCHACDAEWEDESD
;
A
#
# COMPACT_ATOMS: atom_id res chain seq x y z
N MET A 1 -12.83 56.67 10.44
CA MET A 1 -12.31 55.34 10.80
C MET A 1 -12.48 54.49 9.55
N ASN A 2 -11.44 54.39 8.70
CA ASN A 2 -11.56 53.74 7.40
C ASN A 2 -11.64 52.22 7.60
N TYR A 3 -12.81 51.64 7.37
CA TYR A 3 -13.01 50.20 7.32
C TYR A 3 -12.54 49.72 5.95
N LEU A 4 -11.23 49.40 5.83
CA LEU A 4 -10.71 48.66 4.68
C LEU A 4 -11.31 47.24 4.67
N ASP A 5 -11.67 46.76 3.49
CA ASP A 5 -12.19 45.41 3.25
C ASP A 5 -11.17 44.35 3.72
N PRO A 6 -11.59 43.21 4.29
CA PRO A 6 -10.66 42.19 4.77
C PRO A 6 -9.69 41.66 3.70
N GLN A 7 -10.09 41.62 2.41
CA GLN A 7 -9.20 41.20 1.34
C GLN A 7 -8.17 42.27 0.98
N GLU A 8 -8.59 43.54 0.93
CA GLU A 8 -7.68 44.67 0.70
C GLU A 8 -6.59 44.75 1.79
N LYS A 9 -6.95 44.49 3.05
CA LYS A 9 -5.97 44.45 4.16
C LYS A 9 -4.96 43.31 4.05
N GLU A 10 -5.40 42.16 3.54
CA GLU A 10 -4.55 41.00 3.35
C GLU A 10 -3.58 41.20 2.19
N GLU A 11 -4.04 41.81 1.10
CA GLU A 11 -3.19 42.23 -0.02
C GLU A 11 -2.18 43.30 0.39
N GLU A 12 -2.61 44.30 1.18
CA GLU A 12 -1.73 45.35 1.70
C GLU A 12 -0.63 44.73 2.58
N ARG A 13 -0.99 43.81 3.48
CA ARG A 13 -0.04 43.05 4.32
C ARG A 13 0.90 42.18 3.48
N ARG A 14 0.41 41.49 2.45
CA ARG A 14 1.22 40.70 1.51
C ARG A 14 2.24 41.58 0.79
N ARG A 15 1.83 42.78 0.37
CA ARG A 15 2.67 43.75 -0.33
C ARG A 15 3.74 44.35 0.57
N GLU A 16 3.39 44.69 1.81
CA GLU A 16 4.34 45.16 2.82
C GLU A 16 5.38 44.07 3.14
N GLU A 17 4.93 42.83 3.36
CA GLU A 17 5.83 41.73 3.69
C GLU A 17 6.75 41.39 2.50
N ARG A 18 6.25 41.41 1.25
CA ARG A 18 7.09 41.24 0.06
C ARG A 18 8.19 42.31 -0.03
N ARG A 19 7.83 43.58 0.22
CA ARG A 19 8.80 44.68 0.20
C ARG A 19 9.85 44.50 1.28
N ARG A 20 9.45 44.14 2.49
CA ARG A 20 10.35 43.89 3.62
C ARG A 20 11.33 42.76 3.31
N LEU A 21 10.84 41.65 2.73
CA LEU A 21 11.68 40.51 2.35
C LEU A 21 12.64 40.84 1.21
N ALA A 22 12.20 41.61 0.21
CA ALA A 22 13.07 42.09 -0.86
C ALA A 22 14.21 42.97 -0.33
N GLU A 23 13.94 43.87 0.63
CA GLU A 23 14.98 44.68 1.27
C GLU A 23 16.00 43.82 2.05
N ILE A 24 15.54 42.74 2.68
CA ILE A 24 16.40 41.78 3.40
C ILE A 24 17.28 41.00 2.41
N TYR A 25 16.69 40.42 1.36
CA TYR A 25 17.42 39.64 0.36
C TYR A 25 18.38 40.48 -0.46
N ALA A 26 18.05 41.74 -0.73
CA ALA A 26 18.97 42.71 -1.33
C ALA A 26 20.25 42.95 -0.48
N GLY A 27 20.18 42.73 0.83
CA GLY A 27 21.32 42.83 1.74
C GLY A 27 22.14 41.56 1.90
N MET A 28 21.67 40.42 1.38
CA MET A 28 22.36 39.13 1.49
C MET A 28 23.43 38.96 0.41
N THR A 29 24.42 38.12 0.72
CA THR A 29 25.43 37.69 -0.25
C THR A 29 24.84 36.68 -1.23
N ASP A 30 25.46 36.54 -2.40
CA ASP A 30 24.98 35.64 -3.45
C ASP A 30 24.92 34.17 -2.98
N ALA A 31 25.90 33.74 -2.17
CA ALA A 31 25.92 32.39 -1.59
C ALA A 31 24.79 32.16 -0.56
N GLU A 32 24.41 33.18 0.21
CA GLU A 32 23.29 33.10 1.15
C GLU A 32 21.94 33.01 0.41
N LEU A 33 21.77 33.77 -0.67
CA LEU A 33 20.57 33.73 -1.52
C LEU A 33 20.43 32.36 -2.20
N GLN A 34 21.52 31.84 -2.75
CA GLN A 34 21.54 30.50 -3.36
C GLN A 34 21.20 29.42 -2.33
N ASN A 35 21.75 29.48 -1.11
CA ASN A 35 21.45 28.52 -0.05
C ASN A 35 19.97 28.54 0.37
N LEU A 36 19.36 29.73 0.46
CA LEU A 36 17.92 29.88 0.70
C LEU A 36 17.08 29.22 -0.41
N GLY A 37 17.49 29.39 -1.67
CA GLY A 37 16.83 28.79 -2.83
C GLY A 37 16.88 27.25 -2.86
N LEU A 38 17.87 26.64 -2.23
CA LEU A 38 17.96 25.17 -2.09
C LEU A 38 16.94 24.58 -1.11
N ARG A 39 16.21 25.40 -0.34
CA ARG A 39 15.24 24.95 0.68
C ARG A 39 13.83 25.54 0.50
N PRO A 40 13.19 25.37 -0.68
CA PRO A 40 11.92 26.04 -1.00
C PRO A 40 10.78 25.68 -0.05
N ALA A 41 10.74 24.46 0.49
CA ALA A 41 9.71 24.02 1.44
C ALA A 41 9.70 24.80 2.78
N SER A 42 10.77 25.53 3.08
CA SER A 42 10.87 26.35 4.30
C SER A 42 10.37 27.80 4.10
N LEU A 43 10.10 28.20 2.86
CA LEU A 43 9.72 29.56 2.49
C LEU A 43 8.20 29.70 2.40
N THR A 44 7.69 30.85 2.84
CA THR A 44 6.31 31.24 2.52
C THR A 44 6.22 31.65 1.05
N GLU A 45 5.02 31.59 0.46
CA GLU A 45 4.79 31.98 -0.95
C GLU A 45 5.35 33.38 -1.26
N VAL A 46 5.14 34.34 -0.36
CA VAL A 46 5.63 35.72 -0.48
C VAL A 46 7.15 35.82 -0.37
N ALA A 47 7.77 34.97 0.47
CA ALA A 47 9.21 34.91 0.61
C ALA A 47 9.87 34.28 -0.60
N TRP A 48 9.25 33.25 -1.18
CA TRP A 48 9.72 32.66 -2.43
C TRP A 48 9.68 33.68 -3.57
N GLU A 49 8.57 34.40 -3.75
CA GLU A 49 8.45 35.43 -4.80
C GLU A 49 9.53 36.53 -4.67
N ALA A 50 9.77 37.02 -3.46
CA ALA A 50 10.79 38.05 -3.24
C ALA A 50 12.23 37.52 -3.44
N LEU A 51 12.47 36.24 -3.17
CA LEU A 51 13.76 35.59 -3.39
C LEU A 51 14.01 35.35 -4.89
N ASP A 52 13.00 34.87 -5.60
CA ASP A 52 13.01 34.63 -7.05
C ASP A 52 13.31 35.93 -7.81
N ASP A 53 12.58 37.02 -7.50
CA ASP A 53 12.83 38.36 -8.04
C ASP A 53 14.30 38.81 -7.84
N GLU A 54 14.89 38.49 -6.69
CA GLU A 54 16.25 38.91 -6.32
C GLU A 54 17.32 38.07 -7.01
N LEU A 55 17.10 36.76 -7.15
CA LEU A 55 17.97 35.85 -7.91
C LEU A 55 17.99 36.24 -9.39
N ASP A 56 16.82 36.53 -9.97
CA ASP A 56 16.67 37.02 -11.34
C ASP A 56 17.37 38.38 -11.54
N ARG A 57 17.16 39.32 -10.60
CA ARG A 57 17.79 40.64 -10.65
C ARG A 57 19.31 40.57 -10.64
N ARG A 58 19.89 39.60 -9.93
CA ARG A 58 21.35 39.39 -9.85
C ARG A 58 21.87 38.41 -10.90
N ASN A 59 21.00 37.84 -11.73
CA ASN A 59 21.34 36.79 -12.68
C ASN A 59 22.12 35.64 -12.00
N LEU A 60 21.68 35.27 -10.80
CA LEU A 60 22.24 34.17 -10.01
C LEU A 60 21.49 32.91 -10.37
N GLU A 61 22.18 31.97 -10.99
CA GLU A 61 21.67 30.61 -11.09
C GLU A 61 21.72 29.99 -9.70
N LEU A 62 20.63 29.34 -9.28
CA LEU A 62 20.71 28.40 -8.19
C LEU A 62 21.68 27.32 -8.66
N LEU A 63 22.89 27.35 -8.11
CA LEU A 63 23.78 26.20 -8.19
C LEU A 63 22.98 25.10 -7.51
N GLU A 64 22.35 24.26 -8.32
CA GLU A 64 22.02 22.91 -7.93
C GLU A 64 23.35 22.33 -7.47
N GLU A 65 23.66 22.44 -6.18
CA GLU A 65 24.53 21.45 -5.55
C GLU A 65 23.88 20.16 -6.00
N GLU A 66 24.58 19.44 -6.90
CA GLU A 66 24.20 18.13 -7.42
C GLU A 66 23.55 17.46 -6.24
N ALA A 67 22.22 17.39 -6.29
CA ALA A 67 21.48 16.79 -5.20
C ALA A 67 22.18 15.45 -5.01
N PRO A 68 22.60 15.09 -3.78
CA PRO A 68 23.26 13.82 -3.61
C PRO A 68 22.34 12.80 -4.31
N GLU A 69 22.91 11.95 -5.15
CA GLU A 69 22.19 11.04 -6.07
C GLU A 69 21.29 10.03 -5.30
N ASP A 70 21.08 10.25 -4.00
CA ASP A 70 20.15 9.65 -3.09
C ASP A 70 18.94 10.56 -2.76
N ARG A 71 18.64 11.58 -3.57
CA ARG A 71 17.22 11.85 -3.83
C ARG A 71 16.71 10.56 -4.41
N GLU A 72 16.15 9.72 -3.53
CA GLU A 72 15.25 8.64 -3.87
C GLU A 72 14.43 9.16 -5.03
N GLU A 73 14.88 8.78 -6.21
CA GLU A 73 14.09 8.78 -7.39
C GLU A 73 12.82 8.12 -6.84
N LEU A 74 11.69 8.80 -6.97
CA LEU A 74 10.53 8.04 -7.35
C LEU A 74 10.97 7.32 -8.65
N GLU A 75 11.73 6.23 -8.50
CA GLU A 75 11.60 5.06 -9.31
C GLU A 75 10.09 4.89 -9.22
N LEU A 76 9.40 5.41 -10.24
CA LEU A 76 8.19 4.81 -10.72
C LEU A 76 8.63 3.41 -11.12
N ARG A 77 8.93 2.57 -10.12
CA ARG A 77 9.11 1.14 -10.24
C ARG A 77 7.82 0.79 -10.92
N GLU A 78 7.91 0.45 -12.19
CA GLU A 78 6.72 0.14 -12.96
C GLU A 78 6.20 -1.16 -12.34
N LEU A 79 5.22 -0.97 -11.45
CA LEU A 79 4.64 -2.03 -10.66
C LEU A 79 3.44 -2.52 -11.43
N VAL A 80 3.43 -3.81 -11.73
CA VAL A 80 2.36 -4.46 -12.47
C VAL A 80 1.63 -5.39 -11.52
N THR A 81 0.30 -5.30 -11.51
CA THR A 81 -0.55 -6.25 -10.81
C THR A 81 -0.48 -7.62 -11.48
N ILE A 82 -0.08 -8.64 -10.73
CA ILE A 82 0.03 -10.02 -11.22
C ILE A 82 -1.14 -10.90 -10.79
N ARG A 83 -1.79 -10.61 -9.66
CA ARG A 83 -2.94 -11.36 -9.14
C ARG A 83 -3.82 -10.46 -8.26
N GLN A 84 -5.11 -10.79 -8.19
CA GLN A 84 -6.09 -10.14 -7.31
C GLN A 84 -6.68 -11.18 -6.37
N PHE A 85 -6.81 -10.82 -5.10
CA PHE A 85 -7.30 -11.69 -4.03
C PHE A 85 -8.55 -11.09 -3.41
N ARG A 86 -9.49 -11.95 -2.99
CA ARG A 86 -10.70 -11.50 -2.30
C ARG A 86 -10.41 -11.22 -0.82
N ASP A 87 -9.59 -12.08 -0.23
CA ASP A 87 -9.32 -12.12 1.20
C ASP A 87 -7.86 -11.74 1.51
N LEU A 88 -7.67 -10.98 2.58
CA LEU A 88 -6.34 -10.53 3.03
C LEU A 88 -5.40 -11.69 3.41
N PRO A 89 -5.83 -12.75 4.11
CA PRO A 89 -4.95 -13.87 4.44
C PRO A 89 -4.36 -14.55 3.21
N GLU A 90 -5.16 -14.74 2.16
CA GLU A 90 -4.71 -15.35 0.90
C GLU A 90 -3.66 -14.46 0.20
N ALA A 91 -3.91 -13.14 0.16
CA ALA A 91 -2.98 -12.18 -0.39
C ALA A 91 -1.64 -12.15 0.36
N LEU A 92 -1.68 -12.24 1.70
CA LEU A 92 -0.49 -12.29 2.54
C LEU A 92 0.32 -13.58 2.36
N LEU A 93 -0.34 -14.73 2.18
CA LEU A 93 0.33 -15.99 1.87
C LEU A 93 1.07 -15.90 0.53
N ALA A 94 0.42 -15.37 -0.50
CA ALA A 94 1.04 -15.16 -1.81
C ALA A 94 2.23 -14.17 -1.74
N LYS A 95 2.07 -13.07 -1.00
CA LYS A 95 3.16 -12.11 -0.73
C LYS A 95 4.34 -12.79 -0.06
N GLY A 96 4.10 -13.54 1.03
CA GLY A 96 5.15 -14.26 1.75
C GLY A 96 5.87 -15.30 0.89
N SER A 97 5.16 -15.97 -0.01
CA SER A 97 5.76 -16.89 -0.99
C SER A 97 6.74 -16.17 -1.92
N LEU A 98 6.35 -15.03 -2.49
CA LEU A 98 7.24 -14.23 -3.35
C LEU A 98 8.43 -13.64 -2.60
N GLU A 99 8.20 -13.09 -1.40
CA GLU A 99 9.27 -12.53 -0.55
C GLU A 99 10.29 -13.61 -0.16
N SER A 100 9.83 -14.82 0.14
CA SER A 100 10.72 -15.96 0.46
C SER A 100 11.60 -16.38 -0.72
N ALA A 101 11.14 -16.13 -1.95
CA ALA A 101 11.90 -16.34 -3.18
C ALA A 101 12.79 -15.13 -3.56
N GLY A 102 12.84 -14.07 -2.73
CA GLY A 102 13.63 -12.87 -2.97
C GLY A 102 12.99 -11.89 -3.96
N ILE A 103 11.70 -12.04 -4.28
CA ILE A 103 10.96 -11.13 -5.16
C ILE A 103 10.31 -10.04 -4.34
N GLU A 104 10.65 -8.79 -4.62
CA GLU A 104 10.03 -7.64 -3.99
C GLU A 104 8.60 -7.44 -4.53
N CYS A 105 7.63 -7.43 -3.63
CA CYS A 105 6.22 -7.34 -3.98
C CYS A 105 5.45 -6.47 -2.99
N PHE A 106 4.36 -5.88 -3.47
CA PHE A 106 3.54 -4.93 -2.72
C PHE A 106 2.08 -5.30 -2.89
N LEU A 107 1.32 -5.32 -1.80
CA LEU A 107 -0.13 -5.38 -1.87
C LEU A 107 -0.66 -3.95 -1.92
N ALA A 108 -1.24 -3.58 -3.07
CA ALA A 108 -2.01 -2.34 -3.13
C ALA A 108 -3.26 -2.49 -2.25
N ASP A 109 -3.64 -1.39 -1.60
CA ASP A 109 -4.82 -1.28 -0.75
C ASP A 109 -4.77 -2.02 0.62
N GLU A 110 -3.58 -2.44 1.11
CA GLU A 110 -3.40 -3.04 2.45
C GLU A 110 -4.06 -2.21 3.57
N ASN A 111 -4.01 -0.88 3.47
CA ASN A 111 -4.54 0.04 4.48
C ASN A 111 -6.05 0.30 4.34
N LEU A 112 -6.63 0.16 3.15
CA LEU A 112 -8.07 0.36 2.93
C LEU A 112 -8.89 -0.85 3.41
N VAL A 113 -8.38 -2.07 3.21
CA VAL A 113 -9.06 -3.31 3.65
C VAL A 113 -9.05 -3.47 5.18
N ARG A 114 -8.08 -2.88 5.88
CA ARG A 114 -8.05 -2.87 7.35
C ARG A 114 -9.20 -2.08 8.00
N LEU A 115 -9.78 -1.11 7.28
CA LEU A 115 -10.81 -0.23 7.81
C LEU A 115 -12.23 -0.75 7.57
N ASP A 116 -12.47 -1.52 6.50
CA ASP A 116 -13.76 -2.19 6.28
C ASP A 116 -13.65 -3.36 5.27
N TRP A 117 -13.91 -4.58 5.73
CA TRP A 117 -13.84 -5.78 4.88
C TRP A 117 -14.86 -5.74 3.72
N PHE A 118 -15.99 -5.03 3.87
CA PHE A 118 -17.02 -4.92 2.83
C PHE A 118 -16.53 -4.17 1.59
N ILE A 119 -15.54 -3.29 1.74
CA ILE A 119 -15.04 -2.45 0.64
C ILE A 119 -14.15 -3.23 -0.33
N SER A 120 -13.47 -4.30 0.14
CA SER A 120 -12.59 -5.14 -0.70
C SER A 120 -13.33 -5.73 -1.93
N ASN A 121 -14.55 -6.23 -1.73
CA ASN A 121 -15.37 -6.79 -2.82
C ASN A 121 -15.90 -5.73 -3.80
N PHE A 122 -16.04 -4.47 -3.38
CA PHE A 122 -16.56 -3.39 -4.22
C PHE A 122 -15.47 -2.76 -5.12
N ILE A 123 -14.20 -2.82 -4.70
CA ILE A 123 -13.05 -2.22 -5.41
C ILE A 123 -12.33 -3.21 -6.35
N GLY A 124 -12.74 -4.48 -6.34
CA GLY A 124 -12.17 -5.52 -7.20
C GLY A 124 -11.02 -6.31 -6.57
N GLY A 125 -10.98 -6.39 -5.24
CA GLY A 125 -10.03 -7.22 -4.49
C GLY A 125 -8.66 -6.57 -4.24
N ILE A 126 -7.88 -7.24 -3.41
CA ILE A 126 -6.52 -6.85 -3.00
C ILE A 126 -5.56 -7.20 -4.13
N LYS A 127 -4.85 -6.20 -4.65
CA LYS A 127 -3.96 -6.35 -5.82
C LYS A 127 -2.53 -6.63 -5.35
N LEU A 128 -1.95 -7.72 -5.82
CA LEU A 128 -0.53 -8.04 -5.62
C LEU A 128 0.28 -7.53 -6.81
N ASN A 129 1.21 -6.63 -6.53
CA ASN A 129 2.04 -5.94 -7.50
C ASN A 129 3.51 -6.35 -7.35
N VAL A 130 4.19 -6.50 -8.48
CA VAL A 130 5.64 -6.75 -8.56
C VAL A 130 6.25 -5.84 -9.63
N ARG A 131 7.58 -5.70 -9.63
CA ARG A 131 8.28 -5.05 -10.74
C ARG A 131 8.02 -5.78 -12.05
N VAL A 132 7.96 -5.05 -13.17
CA VAL A 132 7.85 -5.63 -14.54
C VAL A 132 8.87 -6.75 -14.76
N ALA A 133 10.12 -6.56 -14.33
CA ALA A 133 11.20 -7.54 -14.50
C ALA A 133 10.92 -8.89 -13.79
N ASP A 134 10.14 -8.87 -12.71
CA ASP A 134 9.90 -10.03 -11.86
C ASP A 134 8.56 -10.74 -12.18
N VAL A 135 7.75 -10.20 -13.10
CA VAL A 135 6.40 -10.72 -13.42
C VAL A 135 6.40 -12.20 -13.79
N GLU A 136 7.30 -12.61 -14.68
CA GLU A 136 7.34 -13.99 -15.18
C GLU A 136 7.76 -14.98 -14.09
N ASN A 137 8.73 -14.60 -13.26
CA ASN A 137 9.20 -15.44 -12.15
C ASN A 137 8.15 -15.51 -11.05
N ALA A 138 7.52 -14.39 -10.72
CA ALA A 138 6.48 -14.32 -9.71
C ALA A 138 5.26 -15.18 -10.09
N ARG A 139 4.84 -15.14 -11.37
CA ARG A 139 3.75 -16.01 -11.85
C ARG A 139 4.09 -17.48 -11.73
N LYS A 140 5.31 -17.89 -12.10
CA LYS A 140 5.75 -19.28 -11.98
C LYS A 140 5.66 -19.78 -10.54
N ILE A 141 6.14 -18.99 -9.57
CA ILE A 141 6.08 -19.34 -8.14
C ILE A 141 4.62 -19.44 -7.67
N LEU A 142 3.78 -18.48 -8.05
CA LEU A 142 2.37 -18.45 -7.65
C LEU A 142 1.50 -19.52 -8.32
N ASP A 143 1.99 -20.16 -9.39
CA ASP A 143 1.36 -21.27 -10.10
C ASP A 143 2.00 -22.62 -9.74
N GLU A 144 2.95 -22.65 -8.79
CA GLU A 144 3.51 -23.91 -8.32
C GLU A 144 2.41 -24.81 -7.74
N PRO A 145 2.47 -26.13 -8.04
CA PRO A 145 1.46 -27.05 -7.58
C PRO A 145 1.48 -27.15 -6.05
N ILE A 146 0.27 -27.19 -5.47
CA ILE A 146 0.09 -27.46 -4.05
C ILE A 146 0.78 -28.79 -3.71
N LEU A 147 1.65 -28.77 -2.70
CA LEU A 147 2.40 -29.95 -2.27
C LEU A 147 1.44 -31.05 -1.79
N GLU A 148 1.64 -32.28 -2.25
CA GLU A 148 0.80 -33.42 -1.83
C GLU A 148 1.01 -33.80 -0.35
N GLY A 149 2.16 -33.43 0.21
CA GLY A 149 2.42 -33.59 1.64
C GLY A 149 3.49 -32.66 2.17
N LEU A 150 3.40 -32.38 3.46
CA LEU A 150 4.30 -31.50 4.21
C LEU A 150 4.86 -32.26 5.40
N TYR A 151 6.18 -32.18 5.61
CA TYR A 151 6.79 -32.73 6.81
C TYR A 151 6.71 -31.71 7.94
N VAL A 152 5.90 -32.01 8.96
CA VAL A 152 5.67 -31.12 10.09
C VAL A 152 6.44 -31.65 11.29
N GLN A 153 7.32 -30.82 11.87
CA GLN A 153 8.08 -31.18 13.06
C GLN A 153 7.14 -31.58 14.20
N GLY A 154 7.26 -32.83 14.69
CA GLY A 154 6.43 -33.38 15.77
C GLY A 154 5.19 -34.14 15.33
N VAL A 155 4.76 -34.03 14.06
CA VAL A 155 3.59 -34.74 13.51
C VAL A 155 4.01 -35.78 12.46
N GLY A 156 5.14 -35.54 11.76
CA GLY A 156 5.63 -36.41 10.69
C GLY A 156 5.15 -35.94 9.32
N LEU A 157 4.99 -36.88 8.38
CA LEU A 157 4.46 -36.57 7.06
C LEU A 157 2.94 -36.34 7.15
N TYR A 158 2.50 -35.13 6.84
CA TYR A 158 1.10 -34.79 6.69
C TYR A 158 0.72 -34.87 5.21
N GLU A 159 -0.21 -35.75 4.85
CA GLU A 159 -0.75 -35.89 3.49
C GLU A 159 -2.03 -35.07 3.36
N GLN A 160 -2.11 -34.19 2.36
CA GLN A 160 -3.30 -33.36 2.15
C GLN A 160 -4.43 -34.18 1.50
N PRO A 161 -5.67 -34.08 1.99
CA PRO A 161 -6.79 -34.82 1.42
C PRO A 161 -7.13 -34.29 0.02
N ARG A 162 -7.47 -35.19 -0.90
CA ARG A 162 -7.94 -34.83 -2.25
C ARG A 162 -9.45 -34.78 -2.30
N CYS A 163 -9.99 -33.85 -3.07
CA CYS A 163 -11.42 -33.84 -3.35
C CYS A 163 -11.85 -35.15 -4.05
N PRO A 164 -12.84 -35.90 -3.54
CA PRO A 164 -13.28 -37.16 -4.13
C PRO A 164 -13.92 -37.00 -5.52
N LYS A 165 -14.36 -35.78 -5.87
CA LYS A 165 -15.05 -35.49 -7.13
C LYS A 165 -14.11 -35.04 -8.26
N CYS A 166 -13.15 -34.15 -7.97
CA CYS A 166 -12.27 -33.57 -8.98
C CYS A 166 -10.77 -33.82 -8.75
N GLN A 167 -10.42 -34.50 -7.65
CA GLN A 167 -9.04 -34.78 -7.22
C GLN A 167 -8.14 -33.55 -7.02
N SER A 168 -8.72 -32.35 -6.95
CA SER A 168 -8.00 -31.14 -6.57
C SER A 168 -7.52 -31.22 -5.11
N LEU A 169 -6.34 -30.63 -4.86
CA LEU A 169 -5.78 -30.38 -3.54
C LEU A 169 -6.26 -29.04 -2.95
N ASP A 170 -7.00 -28.25 -3.74
CA ASP A 170 -7.58 -26.97 -3.31
C ASP A 170 -8.86 -27.24 -2.49
N VAL A 171 -8.64 -27.65 -1.24
CA VAL A 171 -9.67 -28.08 -0.29
C VAL A 171 -9.49 -27.36 1.04
N ASN A 172 -10.59 -26.98 1.68
CA ASN A 172 -10.58 -26.23 2.93
C ASN A 172 -11.51 -26.90 3.94
N PHE A 173 -11.04 -27.04 5.19
CA PHE A 173 -11.81 -27.64 6.26
C PHE A 173 -12.69 -26.59 6.92
N GLN A 174 -14.01 -26.75 6.83
CA GLN A 174 -14.98 -25.89 7.51
C GLN A 174 -15.32 -26.49 8.86
N GLU A 175 -14.89 -25.82 9.93
CA GLU A 175 -15.27 -26.20 11.30
C GLU A 175 -16.50 -25.45 11.79
N LEU A 176 -16.84 -24.29 11.24
CA LEU A 176 -17.90 -23.42 11.81
C LEU A 176 -19.00 -23.14 10.79
N ASP A 177 -20.24 -23.49 11.14
CA ASP A 177 -21.43 -23.06 10.39
C ASP A 177 -21.63 -21.56 10.61
N ARG A 178 -21.06 -20.74 9.70
CA ARG A 178 -21.07 -19.27 9.78
C ARG A 178 -22.47 -18.69 10.04
N PRO A 179 -23.56 -19.07 9.32
CA PRO A 179 -24.87 -18.48 9.58
C PRO A 179 -25.42 -18.82 10.96
N ILE A 180 -25.29 -20.06 11.44
CA ILE A 180 -25.73 -20.43 12.79
C ILE A 180 -24.87 -19.73 13.85
N ALA A 181 -23.56 -19.70 13.66
CA ALA A 181 -22.61 -19.05 14.55
C ALA A 181 -22.91 -17.55 14.68
N TYR A 182 -23.09 -16.84 13.56
CA TYR A 182 -23.42 -15.41 13.57
C TYR A 182 -24.80 -15.11 14.16
N MET A 183 -25.82 -15.92 13.87
CA MET A 183 -27.14 -15.78 14.47
C MET A 183 -27.11 -15.99 15.99
N SER A 184 -26.36 -17.00 16.45
CA SER A 184 -26.22 -17.29 17.87
C SER A 184 -25.45 -16.18 18.62
N ALA A 185 -24.39 -15.64 18.00
CA ALA A 185 -23.64 -14.50 18.50
C ALA A 185 -24.50 -13.23 18.57
N PHE A 186 -25.33 -12.96 17.56
CA PHE A 186 -26.29 -11.85 17.57
C PHE A 186 -27.29 -11.97 18.73
N LEU A 187 -27.73 -13.19 19.03
CA LEU A 187 -28.61 -13.50 20.17
C LEU A 187 -27.88 -13.56 21.53
N ARG A 188 -26.58 -13.17 21.58
CA ARG A 188 -25.70 -13.21 22.76
C ARG A 188 -25.55 -14.60 23.40
N LEU A 189 -25.80 -15.65 22.63
CA LEU A 189 -25.65 -17.04 23.02
C LEU A 189 -24.73 -17.69 21.99
N PRO A 190 -23.40 -17.53 22.10
CA PRO A 190 -22.48 -18.11 21.13
C PRO A 190 -22.60 -19.64 21.19
N MET A 191 -23.29 -20.22 20.21
CA MET A 191 -23.35 -21.66 20.02
C MET A 191 -22.35 -22.02 18.92
N PRO A 192 -21.20 -22.61 19.27
CA PRO A 192 -20.21 -23.07 18.30
C PRO A 192 -20.72 -24.34 17.63
N VAL A 193 -21.71 -24.22 16.75
CA VAL A 193 -22.20 -25.35 15.95
C VAL A 193 -21.16 -25.62 14.87
N GLN A 194 -20.39 -26.67 15.10
CA GLN A 194 -19.36 -27.14 14.20
C GLN A 194 -19.91 -28.28 13.35
N ARG A 195 -19.86 -28.14 12.02
CA ARG A 195 -20.09 -29.26 11.09
C ARG A 195 -18.78 -29.51 10.37
N PRO A 196 -17.98 -30.51 10.80
CA PRO A 196 -16.69 -30.79 10.20
C PRO A 196 -16.90 -31.27 8.76
N ALA A 197 -16.71 -30.37 7.80
CA ALA A 197 -16.86 -30.68 6.38
C ALA A 197 -15.75 -30.03 5.58
N TRP A 198 -15.09 -30.84 4.77
CA TRP A 198 -14.21 -30.36 3.71
C TRP A 198 -15.03 -29.75 2.58
N ARG A 199 -14.58 -28.62 2.05
CA ARG A 199 -15.12 -28.00 0.82
C ARG A 199 -14.01 -27.84 -0.20
N CYS A 200 -14.26 -28.24 -1.44
CA CYS A 200 -13.34 -28.03 -2.55
C CYS A 200 -13.62 -26.71 -3.27
N HIS A 201 -12.63 -25.84 -3.41
CA HIS A 201 -12.78 -24.57 -4.13
C HIS A 201 -12.84 -24.73 -5.66
N ALA A 202 -12.29 -25.82 -6.20
CA ALA A 202 -12.28 -26.08 -7.64
C ALA A 202 -13.62 -26.61 -8.19
N CYS A 203 -14.39 -27.39 -7.41
CA CYS A 203 -15.64 -28.02 -7.90
C CYS A 203 -16.85 -27.87 -6.97
N ASP A 204 -16.67 -27.13 -5.87
CA ASP A 204 -17.68 -26.83 -4.85
C ASP A 204 -18.31 -28.07 -4.20
N ALA A 205 -17.59 -29.21 -4.20
CA ALA A 205 -18.02 -30.41 -3.49
C ALA A 205 -17.74 -30.28 -1.99
N GLU A 206 -18.65 -30.81 -1.18
CA GLU A 206 -18.54 -30.88 0.28
C GLU A 206 -18.56 -32.35 0.73
N TRP A 207 -17.69 -32.73 1.68
CA TRP A 207 -17.66 -34.07 2.28
C TRP A 207 -17.21 -34.01 3.74
N GLU A 208 -17.67 -34.94 4.56
CA GLU A 208 -17.27 -35.04 5.97
C GLU A 208 -15.90 -35.71 6.09
N ASP A 209 -15.13 -35.32 7.11
CA ASP A 209 -13.90 -36.04 7.45
C ASP A 209 -14.28 -37.33 8.16
N GLU A 210 -13.98 -38.49 7.57
CA GLU A 210 -14.26 -39.81 8.16
C GLU A 210 -13.23 -40.20 9.25
N SER A 211 -12.47 -39.24 9.78
CA SER A 211 -11.58 -39.47 10.92
C SER A 211 -12.39 -39.57 12.22
N ASP A 212 -12.79 -40.80 12.57
CA ASP A 212 -13.19 -41.26 13.91
C ASP A 212 -12.18 -40.86 15.02
#